data_AF-A0A7J7BZ45-F1
#
_entry.id   AF-A0A7J7BZ45-F1
#
_cell.length_a   1.000
_cell.length_b   1.000
_cell.length_c   1.000
_cell.angle_alpha   90.00
_cell.angle_beta   90.00
_cell.angle_gamma   90.00
#
_symmetry.space_group_name_H-M   'P 1'
#
loop_
_entity.id
_entity.type
_entity.pdbx_description
1 polymer ?
#
loop_
_entity_poly.entity_id
_entity_poly.type
_entity_poly.pdbx_seq_one_letter_code
_entity_poly.pdbx_strand_id
1 'polypeptide(L)'
;MGQFFHQYLEPIKLNDVQVDWKARDLSYLMEDNYVKHFTDMLKRANPVHGNDVLLKVRNIDGDVRIPYQDQSDFERIASQFHVFEEWKDGVPRTAYKGVVFFRYQTSRRIFLVGPDSLKQLGIADA
;
A
#
# COMPACT_ATOMS: atom_id res chain seq x y z
N MET A 1 -6.73 10.12 -27.11
CA MET A 1 -7.64 9.94 -25.95
C MET A 1 -7.52 8.49 -25.50
N GLY A 2 -7.14 8.23 -24.25
CA GLY A 2 -6.86 6.86 -23.76
C GLY A 2 -5.65 6.75 -22.81
N GLN A 3 -4.95 7.85 -22.52
CA GLN A 3 -3.74 7.84 -21.68
C GLN A 3 -3.98 7.18 -20.30
N PHE A 4 -5.10 7.49 -19.63
CA PHE A 4 -5.43 6.87 -18.34
C PHE A 4 -5.62 5.36 -18.44
N PHE A 5 -6.24 4.89 -19.53
CA PHE A 5 -6.39 3.46 -19.77
C PHE A 5 -5.02 2.79 -19.94
N HIS A 6 -4.19 3.30 -20.85
CA HIS A 6 -2.87 2.73 -21.13
C HIS A 6 -1.93 2.77 -19.92
N GLN A 7 -1.98 3.84 -19.13
CA GLN A 7 -1.08 4.02 -17.99
C GLN A 7 -1.49 3.15 -16.79
N TYR A 8 -2.79 2.98 -16.54
CA TYR A 8 -3.26 2.43 -15.26
C TYR A 8 -4.23 1.26 -15.35
N LEU A 9 -5.13 1.25 -16.34
CA LEU A 9 -6.19 0.24 -16.41
C LEU A 9 -5.77 -0.98 -17.23
N GLU A 10 -5.07 -0.76 -18.34
CA GLU A 10 -4.56 -1.81 -19.22
C GLU A 10 -3.65 -2.82 -18.50
N PRO A 11 -2.75 -2.42 -17.58
CA PRO A 11 -1.88 -3.36 -16.88
C PRO A 11 -2.56 -4.17 -15.75
N ILE A 12 -3.84 -3.92 -15.44
CA ILE A 12 -4.54 -4.62 -14.36
C ILE A 12 -4.66 -6.11 -14.72
N LYS A 13 -3.99 -6.97 -13.95
CA LYS A 13 -3.99 -8.41 -14.18
C LYS A 13 -5.31 -9.04 -13.72
N LEU A 14 -6.03 -9.66 -14.65
CA LEU A 14 -7.10 -10.60 -14.32
C LEU A 14 -6.51 -11.82 -13.61
N ASN A 15 -7.06 -12.16 -12.45
CA ASN A 15 -6.65 -13.36 -11.72
C ASN A 15 -7.00 -14.62 -12.53
N ASP A 16 -5.98 -15.44 -12.79
CA ASP A 16 -6.01 -16.68 -13.58
C ASP A 16 -6.00 -17.95 -12.71
N VAL A 17 -5.91 -17.80 -11.38
CA VAL A 17 -5.88 -18.91 -10.42
C VAL A 17 -7.26 -19.11 -9.79
N GLN A 18 -7.82 -20.31 -9.86
CA GLN A 18 -9.08 -20.61 -9.19
C GLN A 18 -8.91 -20.56 -7.67
N VAL A 19 -9.74 -19.75 -7.01
CA VAL A 19 -9.80 -19.66 -5.54
C VAL A 19 -11.17 -20.15 -5.09
N ASP A 20 -11.21 -21.21 -4.28
CA ASP A 20 -12.44 -21.63 -3.60
C ASP A 20 -12.71 -20.71 -2.40
N TRP A 21 -13.36 -19.58 -2.68
CA TRP A 21 -13.68 -18.58 -1.66
C TRP A 21 -14.61 -19.10 -0.56
N LYS A 22 -15.45 -20.11 -0.85
CA LYS A 22 -16.39 -20.67 0.14
C LYS A 22 -15.66 -21.50 1.20
N ALA A 23 -14.53 -22.09 0.83
CA ALA A 23 -13.68 -22.87 1.74
C ALA A 23 -12.64 -22.00 2.49
N ARG A 24 -12.48 -20.71 2.16
CA ARG A 24 -11.53 -19.82 2.84
C ARG A 24 -12.16 -19.20 4.08
N ASP A 25 -11.40 -19.16 5.17
CA ASP A 25 -11.76 -18.33 6.31
C ASP A 25 -11.49 -16.86 5.98
N LEU A 26 -12.57 -16.08 5.83
CA LEU A 26 -12.54 -14.65 5.55
C LEU A 26 -12.86 -13.80 6.79
N SER A 27 -12.94 -14.40 7.97
CA SER A 27 -13.25 -13.69 9.23
C SER A 27 -12.26 -12.56 9.54
N TYR A 28 -11.04 -12.63 8.99
CA TYR A 28 -10.02 -11.57 9.10
C TYR A 28 -10.41 -10.27 8.38
N LEU A 29 -11.41 -10.29 7.48
CA LEU A 29 -11.92 -9.11 6.78
C LEU A 29 -13.01 -8.37 7.57
N MET A 30 -13.53 -8.97 8.65
CA MET A 30 -14.45 -8.27 9.56
C MET A 30 -13.72 -7.10 10.21
N GLU A 31 -14.39 -5.95 10.37
CA GLU A 31 -13.76 -4.66 10.73
C GLU A 31 -12.75 -4.77 11.88
N ASP A 32 -13.18 -5.30 13.03
CA ASP A 32 -12.32 -5.44 14.22
C ASP A 32 -11.09 -6.32 13.97
N ASN A 33 -11.29 -7.43 13.23
CA ASN A 33 -10.22 -8.35 12.90
C ASN A 33 -9.28 -7.77 11.84
N TYR A 34 -9.81 -7.02 10.88
CA TYR A 34 -9.04 -6.41 9.80
C TYR A 34 -8.13 -5.33 10.33
N VAL A 35 -8.63 -4.46 11.22
CA VAL A 35 -7.80 -3.42 11.86
C VAL A 35 -6.61 -4.06 12.57
N LYS A 36 -6.83 -5.12 13.36
CA LYS A 36 -5.76 -5.84 14.05
C LYS A 36 -4.78 -6.49 13.06
N HIS A 37 -5.30 -7.23 12.09
CA HIS A 37 -4.50 -7.93 11.08
C HIS A 37 -3.62 -6.98 10.26
N PHE A 38 -4.21 -5.88 9.78
CA PHE A 38 -3.52 -4.87 8.98
C PHE A 38 -2.46 -4.13 9.80
N THR A 39 -2.78 -3.79 11.04
CA THR A 39 -1.85 -3.15 11.99
C THR A 39 -0.64 -4.04 12.28
N ASP A 40 -0.86 -5.34 12.49
CA ASP A 40 0.23 -6.30 12.71
C ASP A 40 1.15 -6.43 11.49
N MET A 41 0.61 -6.33 10.26
CA MET A 41 1.43 -6.28 9.04
C MET A 41 2.28 -5.01 8.99
N LEU A 42 1.69 -3.84 9.28
CA LEU A 42 2.41 -2.56 9.28
C LEU A 42 3.50 -2.49 10.33
N LYS A 43 3.26 -3.01 11.54
CA LYS A 43 4.26 -3.04 12.63
C LYS A 43 5.49 -3.87 12.29
N ARG A 44 5.32 -4.91 11.47
CA ARG A 44 6.42 -5.79 11.02
C ARG A 44 7.18 -5.24 9.82
N ALA A 45 6.65 -4.23 9.13
CA ALA A 45 7.28 -3.64 7.96
C ALA A 45 8.42 -2.70 8.35
N ASN A 46 9.53 -2.80 7.63
CA ASN A 46 10.71 -1.97 7.87
C ASN A 46 10.44 -0.52 7.46
N PRO A 47 10.67 0.48 8.34
CA PRO A 47 10.50 1.88 7.98
C PRO A 47 11.59 2.34 7.01
N VAL A 48 11.21 3.06 5.95
CA VAL A 48 12.12 3.65 4.97
C VAL A 48 11.83 5.14 4.82
N HIS A 49 12.84 5.98 5.01
CA HIS A 49 12.74 7.43 4.97
C HIS A 49 13.70 8.05 3.96
N GLY A 50 13.41 9.30 3.56
CA GLY A 50 14.29 10.16 2.76
C GLY A 50 14.18 9.96 1.25
N ASN A 51 15.06 10.62 0.52
CA ASN A 51 15.13 10.53 -0.94
C ASN A 51 15.66 9.15 -1.38
N ASP A 52 15.34 8.75 -2.62
CA ASP A 52 15.72 7.46 -3.24
C ASP A 52 15.09 6.20 -2.61
N VAL A 53 13.78 6.28 -2.37
CA VAL A 53 12.97 5.18 -1.80
C VAL A 53 13.16 3.87 -2.57
N LEU A 54 13.17 3.89 -3.90
CA LEU A 54 13.39 2.69 -4.72
C LEU A 54 14.73 1.99 -4.44
N LEU A 55 15.83 2.76 -4.33
CA LEU A 55 17.15 2.19 -4.07
C LEU A 55 17.21 1.55 -2.68
N LYS A 56 16.62 2.20 -1.68
CA LYS A 56 16.53 1.68 -0.31
C LYS A 56 15.68 0.43 -0.23
N VAL A 57 14.52 0.41 -0.89
CA VAL A 57 13.63 -0.74 -0.94
C VAL A 57 14.33 -1.95 -1.54
N ARG A 58 15.14 -1.80 -2.59
CA ARG A 58 15.87 -2.92 -3.21
C ARG A 58 16.82 -3.63 -2.24
N ASN A 59 17.37 -2.91 -1.27
CA ASN A 59 18.37 -3.43 -0.33
C ASN A 59 17.79 -3.93 1.00
N ILE A 60 16.47 -3.88 1.19
CA ILE A 60 15.80 -4.29 2.44
C ILE A 60 15.05 -5.58 2.21
N ASP A 61 15.35 -6.61 3.00
CA ASP A 61 14.56 -7.84 3.01
C ASP A 61 13.25 -7.67 3.78
N GLY A 62 12.20 -8.35 3.31
CA GLY A 62 10.87 -8.29 3.89
C GLY A 62 10.06 -7.07 3.47
N ASP A 63 8.94 -6.85 4.17
CA ASP A 63 7.97 -5.80 3.87
C ASP A 63 8.49 -4.43 4.30
N VAL A 64 8.04 -3.37 3.63
CA VAL A 64 8.53 -2.00 3.84
C VAL A 64 7.37 -1.01 4.00
N ARG A 65 7.50 -0.09 4.95
CA ARG A 65 6.61 1.06 5.11
C ARG A 65 7.34 2.38 4.85
N ILE A 66 6.77 3.23 4.01
CA ILE A 66 7.32 4.53 3.60
C ILE A 66 6.30 5.59 3.99
N PRO A 67 6.60 6.48 4.94
CA PRO A 67 5.70 7.58 5.23
C PRO A 67 5.72 8.60 4.09
N TYR A 68 4.55 9.17 3.79
CA TYR A 68 4.42 10.36 2.96
C TYR A 68 3.85 11.51 3.79
N GLN A 69 4.27 12.75 3.47
CA GLN A 69 3.90 13.93 4.24
C GLN A 69 2.59 14.56 3.79
N ASP A 70 2.38 14.60 2.48
CA ASP A 70 1.22 15.22 1.84
C ASP A 70 0.92 14.55 0.48
N GLN A 71 -0.05 15.12 -0.25
CA GLN A 71 -0.45 14.61 -1.55
C GLN A 71 0.69 14.64 -2.59
N SER A 72 1.47 15.72 -2.66
CA SER A 72 2.56 15.84 -3.62
C SER A 72 3.69 14.86 -3.32
N ASP A 73 3.99 14.64 -2.03
CA ASP A 73 4.96 13.64 -1.59
C ASP A 73 4.49 12.22 -1.93
N PHE A 74 3.21 11.93 -1.71
CA PHE A 74 2.60 10.66 -2.11
C PHE A 74 2.70 10.42 -3.62
N GLU A 75 2.30 11.37 -4.46
CA GLU A 75 2.33 11.26 -5.93
C GLU A 75 3.76 11.03 -6.42
N ARG A 76 4.72 11.76 -5.84
CA ARG A 76 6.16 11.59 -6.12
C ARG A 76 6.67 10.19 -5.74
N ILE A 77 6.20 9.60 -4.64
CA ILE A 77 6.60 8.23 -4.25
C ILE A 77 5.89 7.19 -5.12
N ALA A 78 4.58 7.33 -5.32
CA ALA A 78 3.74 6.42 -6.11
C ALA A 78 4.21 6.30 -7.56
N SER A 79 4.57 7.41 -8.20
CA SER A 79 5.10 7.44 -9.57
C SER A 79 6.37 6.58 -9.72
N GLN A 80 7.25 6.54 -8.73
CA GLN A 80 8.45 5.69 -8.75
C GLN A 80 8.10 4.19 -8.81
N PHE A 81 6.99 3.79 -8.21
CA PHE A 81 6.50 2.42 -8.23
C PHE A 81 5.58 2.11 -9.40
N HIS A 82 5.23 3.11 -10.23
CA HIS A 82 4.26 3.00 -11.32
C HIS A 82 2.89 2.48 -10.83
N VAL A 83 2.46 2.94 -9.65
CA VAL A 83 1.12 2.68 -9.11
C VAL A 83 0.25 3.93 -9.25
N PHE A 84 -1.04 3.83 -8.94
CA PHE A 84 -1.96 4.97 -9.01
C PHE A 84 -1.49 6.15 -8.15
N GLU A 85 -1.32 7.29 -8.79
CA GLU A 85 -1.03 8.58 -8.14
C GLU A 85 -2.32 9.32 -7.75
N GLU A 86 -3.47 8.94 -8.32
CA GLU A 86 -4.72 9.69 -8.19
C GLU A 86 -5.38 9.63 -6.80
N TRP A 87 -5.99 10.76 -6.44
CA TRP A 87 -6.82 10.94 -5.26
C TRP A 87 -8.28 11.20 -5.67
N LYS A 88 -9.21 10.80 -4.80
CA LYS A 88 -10.64 11.17 -4.86
C LYS A 88 -11.08 11.63 -3.48
N ASP A 89 -11.62 12.83 -3.38
CA ASP A 89 -12.10 13.44 -2.13
C ASP A 89 -11.10 13.34 -0.97
N GLY A 90 -9.80 13.56 -1.26
CA GLY A 90 -8.74 13.49 -0.26
C GLY A 90 -8.30 12.08 0.13
N VAL A 91 -8.69 11.05 -0.64
CA VAL A 91 -8.28 9.66 -0.43
C VAL A 91 -7.53 9.12 -1.65
N PRO A 92 -6.30 8.58 -1.52
CA PRO A 92 -5.62 7.91 -2.61
C PRO A 92 -6.36 6.65 -3.04
N ARG A 93 -6.28 6.27 -4.32
CA ARG A 93 -6.83 4.98 -4.77
C ARG A 93 -6.24 3.83 -3.96
N THR A 94 -7.10 2.85 -3.64
CA THR A 94 -6.81 1.63 -2.84
C THR A 94 -6.32 1.86 -1.41
N ALA A 95 -6.43 3.09 -0.88
CA ALA A 95 -6.05 3.39 0.48
C ALA A 95 -7.04 2.85 1.53
N TYR A 96 -6.51 2.44 2.68
CA TYR A 96 -7.28 2.21 3.90
C TYR A 96 -6.68 3.05 5.05
N LYS A 97 -7.47 3.95 5.64
CA LYS A 97 -7.02 4.89 6.68
C LYS A 97 -5.69 5.60 6.33
N GLY A 98 -5.58 6.07 5.08
CA GLY A 98 -4.38 6.76 4.59
C GLY A 98 -3.20 5.86 4.23
N VAL A 99 -3.37 4.53 4.25
CA VAL A 99 -2.32 3.58 3.84
C VAL A 99 -2.63 2.96 2.49
N VAL A 100 -1.76 3.16 1.50
CA VAL A 100 -1.80 2.44 0.22
C VAL A 100 -0.89 1.23 0.28
N PHE A 101 -1.41 0.08 -0.12
CA PHE A 101 -0.76 -1.21 -0.02
C PHE A 101 -0.64 -1.88 -1.39
N PHE A 102 0.56 -2.32 -1.75
CA PHE A 102 0.81 -3.10 -2.98
C PHE A 102 2.01 -4.03 -2.85
N ARG A 103 2.19 -4.94 -3.82
CA ARG A 103 3.38 -5.79 -3.93
C ARG A 103 4.35 -5.22 -4.96
N TYR A 104 5.65 -5.35 -4.71
CA TYR A 104 6.68 -4.84 -5.61
C TYR A 104 7.75 -5.89 -5.91
N GLN A 105 7.95 -6.20 -7.20
CA GLN A 105 8.93 -7.13 -7.80
C GLN A 105 8.89 -8.60 -7.34
N THR A 106 8.48 -8.88 -6.11
CA THR A 106 8.41 -10.23 -5.51
C THR A 106 7.13 -10.35 -4.66
N SER A 107 7.11 -11.23 -3.65
CA SER A 107 6.09 -11.25 -2.61
C SER A 107 6.17 -10.08 -1.62
N ARG A 108 7.20 -9.23 -1.72
CA ARG A 108 7.41 -8.06 -0.84
C ARG A 108 6.24 -7.11 -0.91
N ARG A 109 5.74 -6.70 0.26
CA ARG A 109 4.70 -5.68 0.42
C ARG A 109 5.31 -4.32 0.67
N ILE A 110 4.77 -3.31 0.00
CA ILE A 110 5.07 -1.91 0.19
C ILE A 110 3.82 -1.22 0.76
N PHE A 111 4.02 -0.45 1.82
CA PHE A 111 3.00 0.37 2.45
C PHE A 111 3.40 1.84 2.33
N LEU A 112 2.61 2.65 1.62
CA LEU A 112 2.74 4.10 1.65
C LEU A 112 1.83 4.61 2.76
N VAL A 113 2.39 5.26 3.78
CA VAL A 113 1.71 5.55 5.05
C VAL A 113 1.50 7.06 5.18
N GLY A 114 0.25 7.50 5.19
CA GLY A 114 -0.08 8.91 5.36
C GLY A 114 0.14 9.41 6.80
N PRO A 115 0.18 10.75 7.00
CA PRO A 115 0.64 11.38 8.24
C PRO A 115 -0.18 10.97 9.47
N ASP A 116 -1.50 10.83 9.35
CA ASP A 116 -2.37 10.43 10.46
C ASP A 116 -2.62 8.92 10.56
N SER A 117 -2.09 8.13 9.62
CA SER A 117 -2.49 6.74 9.45
C SER A 117 -2.14 5.86 10.64
N LEU A 118 -0.92 6.02 11.18
CA LEU A 118 -0.46 5.24 12.35
C LEU A 118 -1.31 5.54 13.57
N LYS A 119 -1.64 6.81 13.81
CA LYS A 119 -2.54 7.25 14.87
C LYS A 119 -3.95 6.68 14.70
N GLN A 120 -4.53 6.74 13.49
CA GLN A 120 -5.85 6.17 13.17
C GLN A 120 -5.90 4.64 13.32
N LEU A 121 -4.75 3.98 13.26
CA LEU A 121 -4.56 2.53 13.43
C LEU A 121 -4.11 2.14 14.84
N GLY A 122 -3.93 3.10 15.76
CA GLY A 122 -3.46 2.82 17.12
C GLY A 122 -2.04 2.25 17.19
N ILE A 123 -1.19 2.61 16.21
CA ILE A 123 0.23 2.27 16.19
C ILE A 123 0.98 3.43 16.84
N ALA A 124 1.73 3.15 17.91
CA ALA A 124 2.63 4.14 18.50
C ALA A 124 3.78 4.45 17.54
N ASP A 125 4.11 5.72 17.38
CA ASP A 125 5.31 6.13 16.65
C ASP A 125 6.54 5.62 17.41
N ALA A 126 7.38 4.85 16.72
CA ALA A 126 8.62 4.27 17.23
C ALA A 126 9.82 5.13 16.84
#